data_AF-T1DE68-F1
#
_entry.id   AF-T1DE68-F1
#
_cell.length_a   1.000
_cell.length_b   1.000
_cell.length_c   1.000
_cell.angle_alpha   90.00
_cell.angle_beta   90.00
_cell.angle_gamma   90.00
#
_symmetry.space_group_name_H-M   'P 1'
#
loop_
_entity.id
_entity.type
_entity.pdbx_description
1 polymer ?
#
loop_
_entity_poly.entity_id
_entity_poly.type
_entity_poly.pdbx_seq_one_letter_code
_entity_poly.pdbx_strand_id
1 'polypeptide(L)'
;WALGAVTAILTAYYIGRGFTLTFLGKSRWEDNGDDNSPHHAPHESPNVMLIPLYILSVCVILGGFINLPFHPNFAFLSHWLVPVLVPVHTAAVGVGGEWALSLGDVVLALAGIWLALHFWRVLSDRPVLEPRFLQLGWYVDKFYDRAIANTGTEFGNQMTSK
;
A
#
# COMPACT_ATOMS: atom_id res chain seq x y z
N TRP A 1 2.79 5.26 -18.52
CA TRP A 1 3.97 5.50 -17.67
C TRP A 1 3.72 6.57 -16.61
N ALA A 2 3.37 7.83 -16.95
CA ALA A 2 3.19 8.91 -15.96
C ALA A 2 2.21 8.60 -14.81
N LEU A 3 1.02 8.06 -15.10
CA LEU A 3 0.06 7.68 -14.05
C LEU A 3 0.64 6.60 -13.12
N GLY A 4 1.31 5.58 -13.69
CA GLY A 4 1.97 4.52 -12.92
C GLY A 4 3.09 5.06 -12.03
N ALA A 5 3.90 5.99 -12.55
CA ALA A 5 4.95 6.67 -11.79
C ALA A 5 4.39 7.47 -10.61
N VAL A 6 3.32 8.24 -10.83
CA VAL A 6 2.64 8.99 -9.76
C VAL A 6 2.08 8.03 -8.71
N THR A 7 1.42 6.95 -9.13
CA THR A 7 0.88 5.94 -8.22
C THR A 7 1.98 5.21 -7.44
N ALA A 8 3.14 4.97 -8.04
CA ALA A 8 4.28 4.35 -7.35
C ALA A 8 4.79 5.26 -6.21
N ILE A 9 4.95 6.56 -6.47
CA ILE A 9 5.32 7.55 -5.44
C ILE A 9 4.28 7.59 -4.32
N LEU A 10 2.99 7.63 -4.67
CA LEU A 10 1.91 7.67 -3.68
C LEU A 10 1.86 6.39 -2.83
N THR A 11 2.06 5.23 -3.43
CA THR A 11 2.14 3.94 -2.73
C THR A 11 3.29 3.94 -1.72
N ALA A 12 4.48 4.34 -2.16
CA ALA A 12 5.66 4.43 -1.31
C ALA A 12 5.45 5.42 -0.15
N TYR A 13 4.83 6.57 -0.43
CA TYR A 13 4.49 7.57 0.58
C TYR A 13 3.46 7.07 1.59
N TYR A 14 2.39 6.40 1.14
CA TYR A 14 1.33 5.88 2.01
C TYR A 14 1.86 4.82 2.98
N ILE A 15 2.64 3.85 2.49
CA ILE A 15 3.25 2.81 3.33
C ILE A 15 4.28 3.43 4.27
N GLY A 16 5.12 4.34 3.77
CA GLY A 16 6.11 5.06 4.58
C GLY A 16 5.47 5.89 5.70
N ARG A 17 4.33 6.53 5.44
CA ARG A 17 3.55 7.27 6.44
C ARG A 17 3.05 6.32 7.52
N GLY A 18 2.42 5.20 7.13
CA GLY A 18 1.94 4.19 8.08
C GLY A 18 3.06 3.67 8.97
N PHE A 19 4.19 3.25 8.39
CA PHE A 19 5.36 2.79 9.14
C PHE A 19 5.89 3.85 10.12
N THR A 20 6.02 5.10 9.67
CA THR A 20 6.54 6.19 10.51
C THR A 20 5.62 6.47 11.69
N LEU A 21 4.31 6.55 11.45
CA LEU A 21 3.34 6.86 12.50
C LEU A 21 3.17 5.72 13.51
N THR A 22 3.26 4.46 13.07
CA THR A 22 3.11 3.30 13.95
C THR A 22 4.36 2.98 14.76
N PHE A 23 5.56 3.04 14.15
CA PHE A 23 6.79 2.55 14.78
C PHE A 23 7.78 3.64 15.19
N LEU A 24 7.81 4.79 14.51
CA LEU A 24 8.75 5.89 14.80
C LEU A 24 8.09 7.05 15.55
N GLY A 25 6.75 7.04 15.65
CA GLY A 25 5.97 8.06 16.35
C GLY A 25 6.07 7.95 17.87
N LYS A 26 5.49 8.92 18.57
CA LYS A 26 5.36 8.87 20.03
C LYS A 26 4.36 7.79 20.43
N SER A 27 4.69 7.05 21.49
CA SER A 27 3.74 6.17 22.17
C SER A 27 2.47 6.93 22.53
N ARG A 28 1.30 6.34 22.25
CA ARG A 28 -0.03 6.86 22.63
C ARG A 28 -0.74 5.98 23.67
N TRP A 29 -0.08 4.93 24.14
CA TRP A 29 -0.68 3.96 25.08
C TRP A 29 -0.56 4.39 26.54
N GLU A 30 0.26 5.40 26.86
CA GLU A 30 0.42 5.93 28.22
C GLU A 30 -0.57 7.08 28.55
N ASP A 31 -1.14 7.75 27.55
CA ASP A 31 -1.86 9.03 27.70
C ASP A 31 -3.40 8.89 27.77
N ASN A 32 -3.93 7.69 27.52
CA ASN A 32 -5.38 7.40 27.60
C ASN A 32 -5.73 6.92 29.01
N GLY A 33 -5.96 7.87 29.92
CA GLY A 33 -6.26 7.65 31.33
C GLY A 33 -7.62 7.04 31.66
N ASP A 34 -7.85 5.78 31.30
CA ASP A 34 -8.83 4.93 31.98
C ASP A 34 -8.29 3.49 32.03
N ASP A 35 -8.24 2.92 33.23
CA ASP A 35 -7.58 1.66 33.61
C ASP A 35 -6.04 1.62 33.64
N ASN A 36 -5.50 1.69 34.87
CA ASN A 36 -4.17 1.22 35.28
C ASN A 36 -4.04 -0.31 35.16
N SER A 37 -4.33 -0.88 33.99
CA SER A 37 -4.15 -2.30 33.72
C SER A 37 -2.77 -2.52 33.06
N PRO A 38 -1.83 -3.24 33.70
CA PRO A 38 -0.48 -3.50 33.18
C PRO A 38 -0.43 -4.38 31.91
N HIS A 39 -1.59 -4.70 31.31
CA HIS A 39 -1.74 -5.60 30.17
C HIS A 39 -1.76 -4.91 28.80
N HIS A 40 -1.70 -3.57 28.72
CA HIS A 40 -1.72 -2.83 27.46
C HIS A 40 -0.33 -2.53 26.87
N ALA A 41 0.75 -2.94 27.55
CA ALA A 41 2.09 -2.83 26.99
C ALA A 41 2.24 -3.80 25.80
N PRO A 42 2.66 -3.33 24.61
CA PRO A 42 2.91 -4.21 23.47
C PRO A 42 3.94 -5.27 23.84
N HIS A 43 3.56 -6.54 23.78
CA HIS A 43 4.48 -7.66 23.91
C HIS A 43 4.95 -8.13 22.54
N GLU A 44 6.13 -8.73 22.49
CA GLU A 44 6.65 -9.32 21.26
C GLU A 44 5.77 -10.51 20.81
N SER A 45 5.63 -10.69 19.50
CA SER A 45 4.82 -11.77 18.95
C SER A 45 5.52 -13.13 19.13
N PRO A 46 4.80 -14.21 19.47
CA PRO A 46 5.38 -15.53 19.63
C PRO A 46 5.93 -16.08 18.30
N ASN A 47 6.88 -17.01 18.39
CA ASN A 47 7.54 -17.62 17.22
C ASN A 47 6.58 -18.27 16.21
N VAL A 48 5.41 -18.70 16.67
CA VAL A 48 4.35 -19.26 15.81
C VAL A 48 3.86 -18.25 14.76
N MET A 49 3.97 -16.95 15.03
CA MET A 49 3.66 -15.88 14.09
C MET A 49 4.90 -15.39 13.32
N LEU A 50 6.07 -15.31 13.98
CA LEU A 50 7.31 -14.81 13.37
C LEU A 50 7.88 -15.74 12.30
N ILE A 51 7.85 -17.05 12.53
CA ILE A 51 8.45 -18.02 11.59
C ILE A 51 7.79 -17.92 10.20
N PRO A 52 6.45 -17.94 10.07
CA PRO A 52 5.79 -17.69 8.78
C PRO A 52 6.20 -16.36 8.15
N LEU A 53 6.31 -15.29 8.94
CA LEU A 53 6.68 -13.95 8.44
C LEU A 53 8.09 -13.92 7.84
N TYR A 54 9.06 -14.60 8.48
CA TYR A 54 10.42 -14.72 7.95
C TYR A 54 10.48 -15.53 6.66
N ILE A 55 9.71 -16.62 6.57
CA ILE A 55 9.64 -17.40 5.32
C ILE A 55 9.09 -16.52 4.20
N LEU A 56 8.00 -15.78 4.47
CA LEU A 56 7.41 -14.87 3.50
C LEU A 56 8.36 -13.75 3.09
N SER A 57 9.14 -13.18 4.01
CA SER A 57 10.09 -12.12 3.67
C SER A 57 11.19 -12.62 2.73
N VAL A 58 11.71 -13.83 2.96
CA VAL A 58 12.66 -14.48 2.05
C VAL A 58 12.01 -14.76 0.70
N CYS A 59 10.78 -15.27 0.66
CA CYS A 59 10.05 -15.50 -0.57
C CYS A 59 9.81 -14.22 -1.38
N VAL A 60 9.53 -13.08 -0.74
CA VAL A 60 9.38 -11.77 -1.41
C VAL A 60 10.69 -11.34 -2.04
N ILE A 61 11.82 -11.50 -1.34
CA ILE A 61 13.15 -11.19 -1.88
C ILE A 61 13.44 -12.05 -3.11
N LEU A 62 13.32 -13.38 -2.98
CA LEU A 62 13.57 -14.32 -4.09
C LEU A 62 12.62 -14.10 -5.27
N GLY A 63 11.34 -13.83 -4.98
CA GLY A 63 10.32 -13.49 -5.98
C GLY A 63 10.65 -12.20 -6.73
N GLY A 64 11.23 -11.21 -6.06
CA GLY A 64 11.76 -10.01 -6.70
C GLY A 64 12.89 -10.34 -7.68
N PHE A 65 13.81 -11.24 -7.30
CA PHE A 65 14.97 -11.63 -8.11
C PHE A 65 14.65 -12.45 -9.36
N ILE A 66 13.52 -13.17 -9.40
CA ILE A 66 13.23 -14.19 -10.43
C ILE A 66 13.10 -13.64 -11.86
N ASN A 67 12.81 -12.34 -12.02
CA ASN A 67 12.53 -11.73 -13.32
C ASN A 67 13.27 -10.41 -13.55
N LEU A 68 14.37 -10.16 -12.84
CA LEU A 68 15.21 -8.99 -13.14
C LEU A 68 15.88 -9.13 -14.51
N PRO A 69 16.10 -8.00 -15.22
CA PRO A 69 16.72 -7.98 -16.56
C PRO A 69 18.25 -8.16 -16.49
N PHE A 70 18.74 -9.15 -15.74
CA PHE A 70 20.18 -9.44 -15.62
C PHE A 70 20.76 -9.93 -16.94
N HIS A 71 19.99 -10.69 -17.71
CA HIS A 71 20.39 -11.21 -19.02
C HIS A 71 19.15 -11.66 -19.81
N PRO A 72 19.12 -11.54 -21.15
CA PRO A 72 17.92 -11.84 -21.97
C PRO A 72 17.32 -13.23 -21.75
N ASN A 73 18.17 -14.23 -21.45
CA ASN A 73 17.75 -15.61 -21.18
C ASN A 73 17.23 -15.87 -19.75
N PHE A 74 17.35 -14.91 -18.83
CA PHE A 74 16.91 -15.05 -17.43
C PHE A 74 15.47 -14.57 -17.19
N ALA A 75 14.73 -14.24 -18.25
CA ALA A 75 13.29 -13.98 -18.19
C ALA A 75 12.48 -15.28 -17.99
N PHE A 76 12.83 -16.06 -16.96
CA PHE A 76 12.23 -17.36 -16.65
C PHE A 76 10.71 -17.27 -16.55
N LEU A 77 10.22 -16.28 -15.81
CA LEU A 77 8.79 -16.07 -15.61
C LEU A 77 8.11 -15.69 -16.94
N SER A 78 8.70 -14.80 -17.73
CA SER A 78 8.18 -14.45 -19.06
C SER A 78 8.03 -15.69 -19.95
N HIS A 79 9.10 -16.50 -20.08
CA HIS A 79 9.05 -17.74 -20.89
C HIS A 79 8.05 -18.77 -20.36
N TRP A 80 7.87 -18.86 -19.04
CA TRP A 80 6.90 -19.76 -18.42
C TRP A 80 5.45 -19.32 -18.68
N LEU A 81 5.16 -18.02 -18.75
CA LEU A 81 3.81 -17.49 -19.03
C LEU A 81 3.46 -17.47 -20.52
N VAL A 82 4.44 -17.32 -21.42
CA VAL A 82 4.22 -17.23 -22.88
C VAL A 82 3.23 -18.25 -23.44
N PRO A 83 3.22 -19.55 -23.05
CA PRO A 83 2.28 -20.54 -23.58
C PRO A 83 0.80 -20.25 -23.28
N VAL A 84 0.51 -19.47 -22.24
CA VAL A 84 -0.86 -19.14 -21.78
C VAL A 84 -1.28 -17.75 -22.25
N LEU A 85 -0.32 -16.90 -22.63
CA LEU A 85 -0.58 -15.53 -23.06
C LEU A 85 -0.89 -15.48 -24.57
N VAL A 86 -1.88 -14.66 -24.94
CA VAL A 86 -2.09 -14.29 -26.35
C VAL A 86 -0.89 -13.44 -26.80
N PRO A 87 -0.36 -13.61 -28.03
CA PRO A 87 0.76 -12.81 -28.51
C PRO A 87 0.41 -11.31 -28.51
N VAL A 88 0.94 -10.58 -27.53
CA VAL A 88 0.85 -9.12 -27.46
C VAL A 88 2.11 -8.54 -28.09
N HIS A 89 1.94 -7.55 -28.97
CA HIS A 89 3.07 -6.77 -29.48
C HIS A 89 3.65 -5.95 -28.32
N THR A 90 4.76 -6.41 -27.75
CA THR A 90 5.52 -5.63 -26.78
C THR A 90 6.32 -4.58 -27.53
N ALA A 91 6.26 -3.33 -27.05
CA ALA A 91 7.25 -2.34 -27.47
C ALA A 91 8.61 -2.86 -26.99
N ALA A 92 9.49 -3.25 -27.91
CA ALA A 92 10.81 -3.73 -27.58
C ALA A 92 11.62 -2.55 -26.99
N VAL A 93 11.69 -2.49 -25.66
CA VAL A 93 12.59 -1.60 -24.96
C VAL A 93 13.93 -2.33 -24.91
N GLY A 94 15.00 -1.73 -25.45
CA GLY A 94 16.33 -2.34 -25.33
C GLY A 94 16.73 -2.49 -23.85
N VAL A 95 17.61 -3.44 -23.54
CA VAL A 95 18.07 -3.74 -22.17
C VAL A 95 18.45 -2.47 -21.38
N GLY A 96 19.13 -1.52 -22.02
CA GLY A 96 19.48 -0.24 -21.39
C GLY A 96 18.26 0.62 -20.97
N GLY A 97 17.18 0.59 -21.75
CA GLY A 97 15.93 1.27 -21.42
C GLY A 97 15.17 0.58 -20.28
N GLU A 98 15.20 -0.76 -20.21
CA GLU A 98 14.60 -1.51 -19.10
C GLU A 98 15.29 -1.20 -17.76
N TRP A 99 16.62 -1.14 -17.76
CA TRP A 99 17.39 -0.73 -16.59
C TRP A 99 17.14 0.73 -16.21
N ALA A 100 17.06 1.64 -17.19
CA ALA A 100 16.78 3.05 -16.93
C ALA A 100 15.39 3.25 -16.29
N LEU A 101 14.36 2.56 -16.80
CA LEU A 101 13.01 2.61 -16.25
C LEU A 101 12.96 1.99 -14.85
N SER A 102 13.60 0.83 -14.65
CA SER A 102 13.65 0.14 -13.35
C SER A 102 14.35 0.98 -12.28
N LEU A 103 15.50 1.58 -12.61
CA LEU A 103 16.21 2.48 -11.70
C LEU A 103 15.40 3.77 -11.46
N GLY A 104 14.72 4.27 -12.48
CA GLY A 104 13.78 5.38 -12.36
C GLY A 104 12.70 5.09 -11.30
N ASP A 105 12.05 3.94 -11.39
CA ASP A 105 11.02 3.52 -10.43
C ASP A 105 11.58 3.36 -9.01
N VAL A 106 12.79 2.82 -8.85
CA VAL A 106 13.47 2.75 -7.54
C VAL A 106 13.70 4.14 -6.96
N VAL A 107 14.19 5.09 -7.76
CA VAL A 107 14.42 6.47 -7.31
C VAL A 107 13.10 7.14 -6.89
N LEU A 108 12.02 6.96 -7.67
CA LEU A 108 10.70 7.49 -7.34
C LEU A 108 10.15 6.89 -6.03
N ALA A 109 10.31 5.57 -5.83
CA ALA A 109 9.90 4.90 -4.60
C ALA A 109 10.68 5.43 -3.38
N LEU A 110 12.01 5.57 -3.50
CA LEU A 110 12.84 6.14 -2.44
C LEU A 110 12.48 7.60 -2.14
N ALA A 111 12.16 8.40 -3.15
CA ALA A 111 11.68 9.77 -2.96
C ALA A 111 10.36 9.81 -2.17
N GLY A 112 9.40 8.92 -2.48
CA GLY A 112 8.14 8.79 -1.75
C GLY A 112 8.35 8.40 -0.27
N ILE A 113 9.21 7.43 0.00
CA ILE A 113 9.58 7.01 1.37
C ILE A 113 10.26 8.17 2.12
N TRP A 114 11.20 8.86 1.47
CA TRP A 114 11.90 10.00 2.05
C TRP A 114 10.94 11.15 2.43
N LEU A 115 10.00 11.50 1.55
CA LEU A 115 8.96 12.49 1.82
C LEU A 115 8.12 12.09 3.04
N ALA A 116 7.71 10.82 3.12
CA ALA A 116 6.93 10.34 4.25
C ALA A 116 7.70 10.45 5.57
N LEU A 117 8.93 9.96 5.60
CA LEU A 117 9.79 10.06 6.78
C LEU A 117 10.02 11.52 7.18
N HIS A 118 10.26 12.41 6.21
CA HIS A 118 10.52 13.82 6.49
C HIS A 118 9.30 14.53 7.10
N PHE A 119 8.09 14.30 6.56
CA PHE A 119 6.89 14.98 7.04
C PHE A 119 6.35 14.43 8.36
N TRP A 120 6.41 13.11 8.57
CA TRP A 120 5.69 12.42 9.65
C TRP A 120 6.53 12.05 10.88
N ARG A 121 7.86 12.26 10.86
CA ARG A 121 8.75 11.93 12.01
C ARG A 121 8.47 12.73 13.29
N VAL A 122 7.97 13.96 13.19
CA VAL A 122 7.86 14.89 14.34
C VAL A 122 6.41 15.22 14.70
N LEU A 123 5.51 15.31 13.71
CA LEU A 123 4.11 15.70 13.92
C LEU A 123 3.20 14.68 13.23
N SER A 124 2.37 14.01 14.03
CA SER A 124 1.37 13.05 13.53
C SER A 124 0.10 13.73 13.03
N ASP A 125 -0.21 14.95 13.48
CA ASP A 125 -1.41 15.67 13.06
C ASP A 125 -1.01 16.84 12.15
N ARG A 126 -1.27 16.68 10.85
CA ARG A 126 -1.09 17.71 9.84
C ARG A 126 -2.35 17.87 8.99
N PRO A 127 -3.33 18.67 9.43
CA PRO A 127 -4.61 18.81 8.73
C PRO A 127 -4.50 19.40 7.32
N VAL A 128 -3.37 20.05 6.99
CA VAL A 128 -3.09 20.57 5.65
C VAL A 128 -2.81 19.45 4.64
N LEU A 129 -2.21 18.34 5.08
CA LEU A 129 -1.87 17.21 4.20
C LEU A 129 -3.04 16.22 4.05
N GLU A 130 -4.07 16.36 4.90
CA GLU A 130 -5.24 15.49 4.92
C GLU A 130 -6.53 16.32 4.80
N PRO A 131 -6.82 16.86 3.60
CA PRO A 131 -8.07 17.57 3.37
C PRO A 131 -9.27 16.65 3.63
N ARG A 132 -10.39 17.24 4.06
CA ARG A 132 -11.64 16.52 4.37
C ARG A 132 -12.11 15.58 3.26
N PHE A 133 -11.81 15.91 2.00
CA PHE A 133 -12.11 15.05 0.85
C PHE A 133 -11.45 13.67 0.95
N LEU A 134 -10.17 13.60 1.35
CA LEU A 134 -9.45 12.33 1.51
C LEU A 134 -9.89 11.59 2.76
N GLN A 135 -10.15 12.32 3.86
CA GLN A 135 -10.63 11.73 5.11
C GLN A 135 -12.02 11.07 4.97
N LEU A 136 -12.85 11.59 4.06
CA LEU A 136 -14.21 11.08 3.81
C LEU A 136 -14.27 10.01 2.70
N GLY A 137 -13.15 9.34 2.38
CA GLY A 137 -13.13 8.27 1.37
C GLY A 137 -13.59 8.74 -0.01
N TRP A 138 -13.24 9.98 -0.38
CA TRP A 138 -13.66 10.62 -1.63
C TRP A 138 -15.17 10.74 -1.80
N TYR A 139 -15.92 10.73 -0.69
CA TYR A 139 -17.38 10.76 -0.67
C TYR A 139 -18.05 9.53 -1.33
N VAL A 140 -17.29 8.48 -1.61
CA VAL A 140 -17.81 7.25 -2.23
C VAL A 140 -18.87 6.63 -1.32
N ASP A 141 -18.57 6.49 -0.03
CA ASP A 141 -19.50 5.94 0.96
C ASP A 141 -20.80 6.74 1.02
N LYS A 142 -20.72 8.08 1.08
CA LYS A 142 -21.91 8.94 1.09
C LYS A 142 -22.74 8.81 -0.18
N PHE A 143 -22.10 8.61 -1.33
CA PHE A 143 -22.78 8.37 -2.59
C PHE A 143 -23.50 7.01 -2.56
N TYR A 144 -22.83 5.94 -2.13
CA TYR A 144 -23.43 4.61 -2.00
C TYR A 144 -24.60 4.60 -1.02
N ASP A 145 -24.43 5.23 0.14
CA ASP A 145 -25.47 5.36 1.14
C ASP A 145 -26.69 6.08 0.58
N ARG A 146 -26.48 7.20 -0.13
CA ARG A 146 -27.59 7.99 -0.68
C ARG A 146 -28.27 7.32 -1.87
N ALA A 147 -27.50 6.73 -2.78
CA ALA A 147 -28.00 6.21 -4.04
C ALA A 147 -28.61 4.81 -3.93
N ILE A 148 -28.07 3.95 -3.04
CA ILE A 148 -28.45 2.54 -2.94
C ILE A 148 -29.04 2.20 -1.57
N ALA A 149 -28.36 2.53 -0.47
CA ALA A 149 -28.79 2.07 0.85
C ALA A 149 -30.07 2.77 1.33
N ASN A 150 -30.12 4.09 1.25
CA ASN A 150 -31.27 4.89 1.71
C ASN A 150 -32.49 4.68 0.81
N THR A 151 -32.30 4.66 -0.51
CA THR A 151 -33.37 4.35 -1.47
C THR A 151 -33.91 2.93 -1.29
N GLY A 152 -33.04 1.95 -1.06
CA GLY A 152 -33.43 0.56 -0.81
C GLY A 152 -34.22 0.39 0.49
N THR A 153 -33.80 1.06 1.57
CA THR A 153 -34.51 1.03 2.85
C THR A 153 -35.83 1.79 2.81
N GLU A 154 -35.89 2.94 2.13
CA GLU A 154 -37.13 3.68 1.86
C GLU A 154 -38.14 2.82 1.07
N PHE A 155 -37.68 2.13 0.03
CA PHE A 155 -38.52 1.23 -0.77
C PHE A 155 -39.01 0.01 0.04
N GLY A 156 -38.12 -0.61 0.83
CA GLY A 156 -38.47 -1.74 1.70
C GLY A 156 -39.53 -1.37 2.74
N ASN A 157 -39.38 -0.21 3.38
CA ASN A 157 -40.35 0.31 4.34
C ASN A 157 -41.72 0.60 3.71
N GLN A 158 -41.77 1.01 2.44
CA GLN A 158 -43.03 1.19 1.71
C GLN A 158 -43.77 -0.13 1.44
N MET A 159 -43.06 -1.25 1.32
CA MET A 159 -43.66 -2.56 1.07
C MET A 159 -44.17 -3.25 2.35
N THR A 160 -43.49 -3.08 3.48
CA THR A 160 -43.87 -3.68 4.76
C THR A 160 -44.93 -2.87 5.51
N SER A 161 -45.18 -1.63 5.10
CA SER A 161 -46.19 -0.71 5.64
C SER A 161 -47.62 -0.96 5.10
N LYS A 162 -47.85 -2.02 4.31
CA LYS A 162 -49.18 -2.43 3.82
C LYS A 162 -49.61 -3.76 4.43
#